data_AF-A0A2V5KXN4-F1
#
_entry.id   AF-A0A2V5KXN4-F1
#
_cell.length_a   1.000
_cell.length_b   1.000
_cell.length_c   1.000
_cell.angle_alpha   90.00
_cell.angle_beta   90.00
_cell.angle_gamma   90.00
#
_symmetry.space_group_name_H-M   'P 1'
#
loop_
_entity.id
_entity.type
_entity.pdbx_description
1 polymer ?
#
loop_
_entity_poly.entity_id
_entity_poly.type
_entity_poly.pdbx_seq_one_letter_code
_entity_poly.pdbx_strand_id
1 'polypeptide(L)'
;MGQGYTLVSPLQLAMSYAAIANGGVCYYPRLVDKVLKQDGSPLLDEQGNPAAPPPRVRSDLRQEIPPDRIELVRKGLWKVVNEDGGTGGRARLKGVVVAGKTGTAQATERGHEENVAWFACLAPFDHPKYVVVVMVQGASGHGGEVAGPIATRILERTLAQDEGKFDMKVAWLTPAHHANPLQLIKAVAYHDAGGNLGSDDEEGADNAQGAAAQMASSDASPDVEPEADSQGSVRRRGSAPVVRTTSAAPQAPRNFFERLFGVRRQPAPAPPPPPPNRRRGTNTR
;
A
#
# COMPACT_ATOMS: atom_id res chain seq x y z
N MET A 1 14.74 -5.19 -11.54
CA MET A 1 14.58 -3.74 -11.76
C MET A 1 13.17 -3.22 -11.47
N GLY A 2 12.13 -4.06 -11.37
CA GLY A 2 10.84 -3.62 -10.80
C GLY A 2 10.04 -2.63 -11.65
N GLN A 3 10.41 -2.43 -12.92
CA GLN A 3 9.67 -1.64 -13.90
C GLN A 3 8.88 -2.56 -14.84
N GLY A 4 7.77 -2.07 -15.40
CA GLY A 4 6.89 -2.81 -16.31
C GLY A 4 5.66 -3.40 -15.62
N TYR A 5 5.31 -4.65 -15.93
CA TYR A 5 4.05 -5.28 -15.49
C TYR A 5 4.03 -5.80 -14.04
N THR A 6 5.11 -5.60 -13.27
CA THR A 6 5.19 -6.08 -11.89
C THR A 6 4.59 -5.07 -10.93
N LEU A 7 3.33 -5.28 -10.54
CA LEU A 7 2.67 -4.52 -9.49
C LEU A 7 2.81 -5.26 -8.15
N VAL A 8 3.27 -4.54 -7.12
CA VAL A 8 3.41 -5.07 -5.75
C VAL A 8 2.90 -4.04 -4.77
N SER A 9 2.10 -4.48 -3.79
CA SER A 9 1.67 -3.59 -2.71
C SER A 9 2.78 -3.40 -1.69
N PRO A 10 2.82 -2.26 -0.97
CA PRO A 10 3.77 -2.08 0.14
C PRO A 10 3.72 -3.20 1.17
N LEU A 11 2.54 -3.76 1.44
CA LEU A 11 2.36 -4.90 2.35
C LEU A 11 3.02 -6.18 1.81
N GLN A 12 2.87 -6.49 0.53
CA GLN A 12 3.53 -7.65 -0.09
C GLN A 12 5.05 -7.51 -0.08
N LEU A 13 5.56 -6.30 -0.32
CA LEU A 13 6.99 -6.02 -0.22
C LEU A 13 7.48 -6.17 1.23
N ALA A 14 6.74 -5.65 2.21
CA ALA A 14 7.05 -5.78 3.63
C ALA A 14 7.07 -7.26 4.07
N MET A 15 6.13 -8.07 3.62
CA MET A 15 6.13 -9.52 3.88
C MET A 15 7.36 -10.22 3.31
N SER A 16 7.84 -9.79 2.14
CA SER A 16 9.03 -10.36 1.51
C SER A 16 10.30 -10.02 2.30
N TYR A 17 10.42 -8.76 2.74
CA TYR A 17 11.52 -8.33 3.62
C TYR A 17 11.44 -8.97 5.00
N ALA A 18 10.24 -9.17 5.54
CA ALA A 18 10.03 -9.89 6.80
C ALA A 18 10.46 -11.35 6.69
N ALA A 19 10.22 -12.00 5.55
CA ALA A 19 10.72 -13.36 5.33
C ALA A 19 12.26 -13.41 5.35
N ILE A 20 12.94 -12.44 4.74
CA ILE A 20 14.40 -12.32 4.78
C ILE A 20 14.89 -12.07 6.23
N ALA A 21 14.25 -11.14 6.94
CA ALA A 21 14.55 -10.80 8.32
C ALA A 21 14.37 -12.00 9.28
N ASN A 22 13.37 -12.85 9.04
CA ASN A 22 13.05 -14.04 9.82
C ASN A 22 13.85 -15.29 9.40
N GLY A 23 14.93 -15.13 8.63
CA GLY A 23 15.75 -16.26 8.19
C GLY A 23 15.05 -17.23 7.22
N GLY A 24 14.04 -16.75 6.48
CA GLY A 24 13.35 -17.49 5.41
C GLY A 24 11.88 -17.83 5.70
N VAL A 25 11.38 -17.62 6.92
CA VAL A 25 9.98 -17.93 7.26
C VAL A 25 9.08 -16.74 6.98
N CYS A 26 8.14 -16.89 6.04
CA CYS A 26 7.12 -15.89 5.73
C CYS A 26 5.85 -16.17 6.51
N TYR A 27 5.39 -15.19 7.30
CA TYR A 27 4.12 -15.28 8.04
C TYR A 27 3.02 -14.50 7.32
N TYR A 28 1.76 -14.87 7.57
CA TYR A 28 0.64 -13.99 7.26
C TYR A 28 0.67 -12.76 8.18
N PRO A 29 0.58 -11.53 7.63
CA PRO A 29 0.47 -10.34 8.45
C PRO A 29 -0.87 -10.35 9.21
N ARG A 30 -0.87 -9.80 10.42
CA ARG A 30 -2.06 -9.63 11.26
C ARG A 30 -2.13 -8.18 11.71
N LEU A 31 -3.32 -7.58 11.59
CA LEU A 31 -3.61 -6.24 12.11
C LEU A 31 -4.37 -6.29 13.44
N VAL A 32 -5.15 -7.35 13.66
CA VAL A 32 -5.95 -7.54 14.88
C VAL A 32 -5.06 -8.12 15.97
N ASP A 33 -4.89 -7.37 17.05
CA ASP A 33 -4.19 -7.80 18.27
C ASP A 33 -5.09 -8.63 19.18
N LYS A 34 -6.27 -8.10 19.53
CA LYS A 34 -7.27 -8.79 20.36
C LYS A 34 -8.70 -8.37 20.02
N VAL A 35 -9.65 -9.23 20.32
CA VAL A 35 -11.09 -8.94 20.26
C VAL A 35 -11.60 -8.72 21.68
N LEU A 36 -12.36 -7.65 21.89
CA LEU A 36 -12.98 -7.34 23.17
C LEU A 36 -14.47 -7.67 23.14
N LYS A 37 -15.01 -8.10 24.28
CA LYS A 37 -16.45 -8.23 24.51
C LYS A 37 -17.08 -6.84 24.72
N GLN A 38 -18.41 -6.80 24.76
CA GLN A 38 -19.16 -5.55 25.01
C GLN A 38 -18.84 -4.92 26.37
N ASP A 39 -18.43 -5.72 27.36
CA ASP A 39 -18.01 -5.26 28.69
C ASP A 39 -16.56 -4.77 28.74
N GLY A 40 -15.84 -4.77 27.61
CA GLY A 40 -14.44 -4.36 27.51
C GLY A 40 -13.43 -5.44 27.91
N SER A 41 -13.87 -6.60 28.41
CA SER A 41 -12.99 -7.73 28.70
C SER A 41 -12.49 -8.40 27.42
N PRO A 42 -11.27 -8.95 27.39
CA PRO A 42 -10.82 -9.71 26.24
C PRO A 42 -11.72 -10.93 26.00
N LEU A 43 -12.07 -11.18 24.75
CA LEU A 43 -12.58 -12.48 24.34
C LEU A 43 -11.47 -13.50 24.60
N LEU A 44 -11.80 -14.65 25.21
CA LEU A 44 -10.82 -15.68 25.54
C LEU A 44 -11.04 -16.92 24.68
N ASP A 45 -9.97 -17.63 24.36
CA ASP A 45 -10.03 -18.97 23.75
C ASP A 45 -10.41 -20.05 24.78
N GLU A 46 -10.48 -21.31 24.33
CA GLU A 46 -10.81 -22.46 25.19
C GLU A 46 -9.78 -22.68 26.31
N GLN A 47 -8.58 -22.09 26.19
CA GLN A 47 -7.47 -22.18 27.13
C GLN A 47 -7.38 -20.95 28.05
N GLY A 48 -8.29 -19.98 27.93
CA GLY A 48 -8.33 -18.79 28.76
C GLY A 48 -7.37 -17.66 28.34
N ASN A 49 -6.77 -17.74 27.15
CA ASN A 49 -5.91 -16.68 26.61
C ASN A 49 -6.72 -15.70 25.75
N PRO A 50 -6.31 -14.42 25.60
CA PRO A 50 -6.94 -13.51 24.65
C PRO A 50 -7.07 -14.14 23.26
N ALA A 51 -8.29 -14.20 22.75
CA ALA A 51 -8.65 -14.78 21.47
C ALA A 51 -8.09 -13.91 20.34
N ALA A 52 -6.82 -14.16 20.02
CA ALA A 52 -6.11 -13.64 18.88
C ALA A 52 -5.78 -14.82 17.95
N PRO A 53 -6.10 -14.77 16.64
CA PRO A 53 -5.75 -15.84 15.73
C PRO A 53 -4.22 -16.04 15.77
N PRO A 54 -3.65 -17.23 16.04
CA PRO A 54 -2.20 -17.39 16.23
C PRO A 54 -1.38 -16.98 14.98
N PRO A 55 -0.06 -16.71 15.10
CA PRO A 55 0.78 -16.48 13.93
C PRO A 55 0.70 -17.68 12.99
N ARG A 56 0.43 -17.43 11.70
CA ARG A 56 0.31 -18.49 10.68
C ARG A 56 1.47 -18.37 9.71
N VAL A 57 2.20 -19.47 9.51
CA VAL A 57 3.22 -19.58 8.47
C VAL A 57 2.51 -19.62 7.11
N ARG A 58 2.93 -18.74 6.20
CA ARG A 58 2.47 -18.72 4.81
C ARG A 58 3.37 -19.58 3.93
N SER A 59 4.67 -19.46 4.10
CA SER A 59 5.68 -20.26 3.39
C SER A 59 6.97 -20.31 4.20
N ASP A 60 7.76 -21.36 3.96
CA ASP A 60 9.07 -21.54 4.57
C ASP A 60 10.13 -21.73 3.48
N LEU A 61 10.85 -20.66 3.17
CA LEU A 61 11.83 -20.67 2.10
C LEU A 61 13.07 -21.50 2.44
N ARG A 62 13.25 -21.90 3.71
CA ARG A 62 14.42 -22.69 4.15
C ARG A 62 14.46 -24.09 3.54
N GLN A 63 13.33 -24.57 3.00
CA GLN A 63 13.26 -25.84 2.29
C GLN A 63 13.92 -25.77 0.90
N GLU A 64 13.98 -24.58 0.31
CA GLU A 64 14.46 -24.34 -1.06
C GLU A 64 15.75 -23.50 -1.08
N ILE A 65 15.94 -22.67 -0.06
CA ILE A 65 17.02 -21.68 0.04
C ILE A 65 17.82 -21.96 1.32
N PRO A 66 19.08 -22.40 1.18
CA PRO A 66 20.00 -22.57 2.30
C PRO A 66 20.19 -21.27 3.13
N PRO A 67 20.37 -21.37 4.46
CA PRO A 67 20.50 -20.20 5.34
C PRO A 67 21.63 -19.24 4.94
N ASP A 68 22.76 -19.75 4.46
CA ASP A 68 23.90 -18.95 4.00
C ASP A 68 23.54 -18.05 2.81
N ARG A 69 22.62 -18.49 1.94
CA ARG A 69 22.11 -17.66 0.83
C ARG A 69 21.19 -16.56 1.31
N ILE A 70 20.38 -16.82 2.35
CA ILE A 70 19.54 -15.79 2.98
C ILE A 70 20.43 -14.73 3.64
N GLU A 71 21.50 -15.15 4.31
CA GLU A 71 22.50 -14.23 4.87
C GLU A 71 23.26 -13.43 3.81
N LEU A 72 23.54 -14.04 2.65
CA LEU A 72 24.11 -13.30 1.51
C LEU A 72 23.18 -12.16 1.07
N VAL A 73 21.87 -12.41 0.98
CA VAL A 73 20.87 -11.38 0.65
C VAL A 73 20.85 -10.30 1.71
N ARG A 74 20.82 -10.67 3.00
CA ARG A 74 20.89 -9.71 4.12
C ARG A 74 22.15 -8.83 4.01
N LYS A 75 23.32 -9.43 3.75
CA LYS A 75 24.57 -8.69 3.57
C LYS A 75 24.53 -7.76 2.36
N GLY A 76 23.87 -8.15 1.27
CA GLY A 76 23.63 -7.27 0.12
C GLY A 76 22.80 -6.04 0.51
N LEU A 77 21.72 -6.22 1.28
CA LEU A 77 20.92 -5.12 1.81
C LEU A 77 21.70 -4.22 2.78
N TRP A 78 22.61 -4.81 3.57
CA TRP A 78 23.50 -4.06 4.45
C TRP A 78 24.45 -3.18 3.63
N LYS A 79 25.05 -3.70 2.57
CA LYS A 79 25.99 -2.98 1.70
C LYS A 79 25.35 -1.74 1.07
N VAL A 80 24.10 -1.84 0.61
CA VAL A 80 23.37 -0.70 0.02
C VAL A 80 23.32 0.51 0.96
N VAL A 81 23.18 0.27 2.27
CA VAL A 81 23.08 1.35 3.25
C VAL A 81 24.44 1.72 3.82
N ASN A 82 25.33 0.76 4.05
CA ASN A 82 26.52 0.94 4.91
C ASN A 82 27.86 0.94 4.15
N GLU A 83 27.93 0.41 2.93
CA GLU A 83 29.14 0.47 2.11
C GLU A 83 29.26 1.84 1.44
N ASP A 84 30.49 2.29 1.20
CA ASP A 84 30.73 3.53 0.45
C ASP A 84 30.29 3.34 -1.01
N GLY A 85 29.60 4.34 -1.56
CA GLY A 85 28.95 4.25 -2.88
C GLY A 85 27.65 3.44 -2.90
N GLY A 86 27.13 3.03 -1.74
CA GLY A 86 25.81 2.42 -1.63
C GLY A 86 24.68 3.46 -1.78
N THR A 87 23.67 3.16 -2.61
CA THR A 87 22.55 4.08 -2.92
C THR A 87 21.64 4.44 -1.73
N GLY A 88 21.80 3.77 -0.59
CA GLY A 88 20.99 3.93 0.62
C GLY A 88 21.72 4.65 1.75
N GLY A 89 22.84 5.34 1.49
CA GLY A 89 23.67 5.95 2.53
C GLY A 89 22.91 6.88 3.48
N ARG A 90 21.91 7.61 2.98
CA ARG A 90 21.03 8.50 3.75
C ARG A 90 20.09 7.79 4.74
N ALA A 91 20.02 6.46 4.69
CA ALA A 91 19.23 5.65 5.61
C ALA A 91 20.03 5.07 6.80
N ARG A 92 21.31 5.46 6.94
CA ARG A 92 22.13 5.10 8.11
C ARG A 92 21.52 5.73 9.37
N LEU A 93 21.49 4.96 10.46
CA LEU A 93 20.99 5.40 11.76
C LEU A 93 22.08 5.23 12.82
N LYS A 94 22.29 6.26 13.66
CA LYS A 94 23.30 6.19 14.72
C LYS A 94 22.89 5.16 15.77
N GLY A 95 23.79 4.24 16.10
CA GLY A 95 23.60 3.23 17.15
C GLY A 95 22.75 2.02 16.74
N VAL A 96 22.19 2.02 15.53
CA VAL A 96 21.39 0.91 15.00
C VAL A 96 21.80 0.65 13.55
N VAL A 97 22.24 -0.57 13.26
CA VAL A 97 22.60 -0.94 11.89
C VAL A 97 21.32 -1.22 11.09
N VAL A 98 21.12 -0.45 10.03
CA VAL A 98 19.99 -0.60 9.10
C VAL A 98 20.48 -1.33 7.84
N ALA A 99 19.66 -2.23 7.30
CA ALA A 99 19.88 -2.84 5.99
C ALA A 99 18.63 -2.67 5.13
N GLY A 100 18.78 -2.34 3.85
CA GLY A 100 17.63 -2.09 3.00
C GLY A 100 17.98 -1.93 1.53
N LYS A 101 16.99 -1.56 0.73
CA LYS A 101 17.16 -1.28 -0.69
C LYS A 101 16.32 -0.09 -1.14
N THR A 102 16.91 0.74 -1.98
CA THR A 102 16.23 1.80 -2.72
C THR A 102 15.54 1.24 -3.97
N GLY A 103 14.39 1.80 -4.30
CA GLY A 103 13.76 1.63 -5.60
C GLY A 103 13.29 2.98 -6.13
N THR A 104 13.45 3.18 -7.44
CA THR A 104 12.91 4.34 -8.15
C THR A 104 12.19 3.81 -9.37
N ALA A 105 10.87 3.93 -9.39
CA ALA A 105 10.06 3.54 -10.54
C ALA A 105 9.55 4.81 -11.23
N GLN A 106 9.80 4.91 -12.54
CA GLN A 106 9.26 6.00 -13.35
C GLN A 106 7.76 5.81 -13.52
N ALA A 107 7.01 6.89 -13.41
CA ALA A 107 5.57 6.95 -13.59
C ALA A 107 5.18 8.22 -14.35
N THR A 108 3.96 8.24 -14.87
CA THR A 108 3.38 9.41 -15.49
C THR A 108 2.00 9.62 -14.92
N GLU A 109 1.82 10.70 -14.15
CA GLU A 109 0.51 11.10 -13.64
C GLU A 109 0.07 12.39 -14.33
N ARG A 110 -1.13 12.37 -14.94
CA ARG A 110 -1.75 13.53 -15.61
C ARG A 110 -0.85 14.21 -16.66
N GLY A 111 0.02 13.45 -17.32
CA GLY A 111 0.94 13.95 -18.35
C GLY A 111 2.25 14.53 -17.80
N HIS A 112 2.50 14.43 -16.50
CA HIS A 112 3.77 14.79 -15.88
C HIS A 112 4.57 13.54 -15.52
N GLU A 113 5.84 13.53 -15.90
CA GLU A 113 6.78 12.51 -15.45
C GLU A 113 7.08 12.70 -13.96
N GLU A 114 6.95 11.61 -13.21
CA GLU A 114 7.24 11.55 -11.79
C GLU A 114 7.90 10.22 -11.46
N ASN A 115 8.50 10.15 -10.28
CA ASN A 115 9.01 8.93 -9.70
C ASN A 115 8.08 8.45 -8.58
N VAL A 116 7.96 7.14 -8.47
CA VAL A 116 7.53 6.47 -7.25
C VAL A 116 8.80 6.04 -6.52
N ALA A 117 9.13 6.78 -5.45
CA ALA A 117 10.29 6.52 -4.61
C ALA A 117 9.96 5.45 -3.56
N TRP A 118 10.77 4.39 -3.53
CA TRP A 118 10.64 3.27 -2.62
C TRP A 118 11.86 3.11 -1.74
N PHE A 119 11.63 2.76 -0.49
CA PHE A 119 12.67 2.21 0.37
C PHE A 119 12.07 1.13 1.26
N ALA A 120 12.69 -0.04 1.25
CA ALA A 120 12.35 -1.16 2.12
C ALA A 120 13.57 -1.53 2.94
N CYS A 121 13.42 -1.62 4.26
CA CYS A 121 14.52 -1.89 5.17
C CYS A 121 14.11 -2.76 6.34
N LEU A 122 15.13 -3.32 6.99
CA LEU A 122 15.06 -4.05 8.24
C LEU A 122 16.07 -3.49 9.25
N ALA A 123 15.70 -3.48 10.52
CA ALA A 123 16.58 -3.05 11.60
C ALA A 123 16.16 -3.66 12.96
N PRO A 124 17.10 -3.85 13.90
CA PRO A 124 18.56 -3.87 13.71
C PRO A 124 19.03 -4.97 12.73
N PHE A 125 20.20 -4.81 12.11
CA PHE A 125 20.69 -5.79 11.14
C PHE A 125 20.90 -7.19 11.73
N ASP A 126 21.57 -7.31 12.88
CA ASP A 126 21.93 -8.61 13.46
C ASP A 126 20.73 -9.35 14.06
N HIS A 127 19.87 -8.60 14.76
CA HIS A 127 18.64 -9.08 15.36
C HIS A 127 17.44 -8.27 14.86
N PRO A 128 16.95 -8.54 13.64
CA PRO A 128 15.87 -7.78 13.03
C PRO A 128 14.60 -7.81 13.88
N LYS A 129 14.10 -6.62 14.20
CA LYS A 129 12.86 -6.44 14.96
C LYS A 129 11.77 -5.81 14.11
N TYR A 130 12.15 -4.90 13.22
CA TYR A 130 11.23 -4.18 12.35
C TYR A 130 11.59 -4.33 10.89
N VAL A 131 10.54 -4.35 10.07
CA VAL A 131 10.61 -4.10 8.63
C VAL A 131 9.76 -2.87 8.33
N VAL A 132 10.33 -1.92 7.61
CA VAL A 132 9.65 -0.69 7.20
C VAL A 132 9.71 -0.59 5.69
N VAL A 133 8.57 -0.32 5.07
CA VAL A 133 8.44 -0.04 3.64
C VAL A 133 7.78 1.31 3.48
N VAL A 134 8.46 2.21 2.79
CA VAL A 134 7.96 3.53 2.42
C VAL A 134 7.85 3.61 0.90
N MET A 135 6.70 4.08 0.45
CA MET A 135 6.41 4.41 -0.94
C MET A 135 5.94 5.86 -1.00
N VAL A 136 6.55 6.66 -1.85
CA VAL A 136 6.15 8.05 -2.10
C VAL A 136 5.92 8.21 -3.59
N GLN A 137 4.68 8.48 -3.97
CA GLN A 137 4.32 8.89 -5.33
C GLN A 137 4.49 10.41 -5.48
N GLY A 138 4.75 10.90 -6.70
CA GLY A 138 5.00 12.32 -6.94
C GLY A 138 6.38 12.77 -6.46
N ALA A 139 7.37 11.88 -6.47
CA ALA A 139 8.75 12.26 -6.20
C ALA A 139 9.44 12.73 -7.49
N SER A 140 10.31 13.73 -7.40
CA SER A 140 11.33 13.98 -8.44
C SER A 140 12.67 13.35 -8.08
N GLY A 141 12.89 13.04 -6.80
CA GLY A 141 14.07 12.32 -6.31
C GLY A 141 13.90 10.81 -6.26
N HIS A 142 14.98 10.14 -5.88
CA HIS A 142 15.10 8.68 -5.85
C HIS A 142 14.69 8.08 -4.50
N GLY A 143 14.55 6.75 -4.46
CA GLY A 143 14.22 6.01 -3.23
C GLY A 143 15.10 6.36 -2.02
N GLY A 144 16.41 6.55 -2.25
CA GLY A 144 17.37 6.92 -1.21
C GLY A 144 17.24 8.36 -0.71
N GLU A 145 16.75 9.27 -1.54
CA GLU A 145 16.67 10.70 -1.23
C GLU A 145 15.34 11.09 -0.56
N VAL A 146 14.28 10.33 -0.86
CA VAL A 146 12.91 10.61 -0.43
C VAL A 146 12.43 9.59 0.58
N ALA A 147 12.34 8.31 0.20
CA ALA A 147 11.76 7.26 1.04
C ALA A 147 12.70 6.80 2.17
N GLY A 148 14.02 6.78 1.92
CA GLY A 148 15.05 6.41 2.89
C GLY A 148 15.01 7.23 4.19
N PRO A 149 15.05 8.58 4.13
CA PRO A 149 14.96 9.44 5.31
C PRO A 149 13.67 9.25 6.10
N ILE A 150 12.52 9.06 5.42
CA ILE A 150 11.23 8.81 6.08
C ILE A 150 11.28 7.48 6.85
N ALA A 151 11.74 6.40 6.22
CA ALA A 151 11.84 5.10 6.85
C ALA A 151 12.76 5.12 8.08
N THR A 152 13.87 5.85 7.97
CA THR A 152 14.84 6.01 9.07
C THR A 152 14.22 6.76 10.24
N ARG A 153 13.43 7.79 9.98
CA ARG A 153 12.71 8.54 11.02
C ARG A 153 11.66 7.67 11.74
N ILE A 154 10.97 6.81 11.00
CA ILE A 154 10.05 5.82 11.59
C ILE A 154 10.82 4.88 12.51
N LEU A 155 11.90 4.25 12.01
CA LEU A 155 12.73 3.33 12.78
C LEU A 155 13.30 3.97 14.04
N GLU A 156 13.86 5.17 13.95
CA GLU A 156 14.41 5.92 15.08
C GLU A 156 13.38 6.09 16.20
N ARG A 157 12.16 6.54 15.85
CA ARG A 157 11.08 6.76 16.83
C ARG A 157 10.55 5.46 17.41
N THR A 158 10.38 4.43 16.58
CA THR A 158 9.88 3.12 17.04
C THR A 158 10.88 2.44 17.98
N LEU A 159 12.18 2.48 17.66
CA LEU A 159 13.23 1.91 18.52
C LEU A 159 13.39 2.72 19.81
N ALA A 160 13.30 4.05 19.75
CA ALA A 160 13.29 4.87 20.96
C ALA A 160 12.07 4.57 21.86
N GLN A 161 10.92 4.24 21.26
CA GLN A 161 9.73 3.83 22.01
C GLN A 161 9.92 2.49 22.72
N ASP A 162 10.57 1.51 22.07
CA ASP A 162 10.91 0.23 22.71
C ASP A 162 11.82 0.39 23.93
N GLU A 163 12.73 1.36 23.86
CA GLU A 163 13.65 1.70 24.94
C GLU A 163 12.99 2.56 26.03
N GLY A 164 11.71 2.91 25.88
CA GLY A 164 10.99 3.80 26.79
C GLY A 164 11.48 5.26 26.75
N LYS A 165 12.28 5.64 25.74
CA LYS A 165 12.86 6.98 25.56
C LYS A 165 11.96 7.90 24.74
N PHE A 166 10.94 7.36 24.09
CA PHE A 166 9.99 8.13 23.30
C PHE A 166 8.56 7.68 23.59
N ASP A 167 7.72 8.62 24.02
CA ASP A 167 6.29 8.42 24.17
C ASP A 167 5.57 8.94 22.92
N MET A 168 4.97 8.02 22.15
CA MET A 168 4.26 8.37 20.93
C MET A 168 2.86 8.90 21.27
N LYS A 169 2.67 10.21 21.10
CA LYS A 169 1.36 10.83 21.22
C LYS A 169 0.61 10.76 19.90
N VAL A 170 -0.46 9.98 19.86
CA VAL A 170 -1.38 9.97 18.72
C VAL A 170 -2.32 11.15 18.85
N ALA A 171 -2.27 12.06 17.89
CA ALA A 171 -3.18 13.18 17.78
C ALA A 171 -3.83 13.17 16.41
N TRP A 172 -5.09 13.58 16.32
CA TRP A 172 -5.70 13.87 15.04
C TRP A 172 -5.02 15.10 14.45
N LEU A 173 -4.49 14.96 13.24
CA LEU A 173 -3.92 16.08 12.50
C LEU A 173 -4.95 16.58 11.51
N THR A 174 -5.07 17.89 11.39
CA THR A 174 -5.82 18.50 10.29
C THR A 174 -5.23 18.02 8.97
N PRO A 175 -6.06 17.59 7.99
CA PRO A 175 -5.57 17.21 6.67
C PRO A 175 -4.66 18.29 6.10
N ALA A 176 -3.52 17.87 5.54
CA ALA A 176 -2.61 18.81 4.92
C ALA A 176 -3.29 19.48 3.71
N HIS A 177 -3.49 20.79 3.79
CA HIS A 177 -3.95 21.61 2.67
C HIS A 177 -2.74 22.27 2.04
N HIS A 178 -2.16 21.64 1.02
CA HIS A 178 -1.14 22.30 0.21
C HIS A 178 -1.80 23.08 -0.92
N ALA A 179 -1.36 24.33 -1.12
CA ALA A 179 -1.80 25.17 -2.24
C ALA A 179 -1.50 24.54 -3.61
N ASN A 180 -0.54 23.59 -3.65
CA ASN A 180 -0.24 22.77 -4.82
C ASN A 180 -0.07 21.29 -4.38
N PRO A 181 -1.09 20.43 -4.51
CA PRO A 181 -0.99 19.01 -4.15
C PRO A 181 -0.09 18.19 -5.09
N LEU A 182 0.49 18.81 -6.13
CA LEU A 182 1.34 18.18 -7.15
C LEU A 182 2.80 18.67 -7.08
N GLN A 183 3.23 19.32 -5.99
CA GLN A 183 4.63 19.71 -5.86
C GLN A 183 5.50 18.46 -5.69
N LEU A 184 6.32 18.18 -6.70
CA LEU A 184 7.19 17.00 -6.70
C LEU A 184 8.20 17.06 -5.55
N ILE A 185 8.30 15.96 -4.80
CA ILE A 185 9.23 15.86 -3.67
C ILE A 185 10.61 15.45 -4.18
N LYS A 186 11.58 16.38 -4.12
CA LYS A 186 12.95 16.11 -4.54
C LYS A 186 13.77 15.36 -3.48
N ALA A 187 13.60 15.72 -2.21
CA ALA A 187 14.31 15.11 -1.11
C ALA A 187 13.57 15.37 0.21
N VAL A 188 13.77 14.48 1.18
CA VAL A 188 13.28 14.66 2.55
C VAL A 188 14.46 14.83 3.50
N ALA A 189 14.40 15.86 4.34
CA ALA A 189 15.36 16.13 5.39
C ALA A 189 14.62 16.52 6.68
N TYR A 190 15.19 16.17 7.82
CA TYR A 190 14.67 16.54 9.14
C TYR A 190 15.73 17.35 9.87
N HIS A 191 15.38 18.56 10.31
CA HIS A 191 16.32 19.47 10.98
C HIS A 191 16.84 18.94 12.33
N ASP A 192 16.08 18.05 12.98
CA ASP A 192 16.45 17.47 14.27
C ASP A 192 17.12 16.09 14.16
N ALA A 193 17.32 15.58 12.94
CA ALA A 193 18.02 14.31 12.74
C ALA A 193 19.52 14.55 12.93
N GLY A 194 20.03 14.18 14.12
CA GLY A 194 21.45 14.30 14.42
C GLY A 194 22.31 13.39 13.52
N GLY A 195 22.89 13.96 12.46
CA GLY A 195 24.10 13.43 11.82
C GLY A 195 24.06 13.27 10.30
N ASN A 196 24.67 14.25 9.63
CA ASN A 196 25.35 14.24 8.32
C ASN A 196 24.63 13.67 7.08
N LEU A 197 24.11 14.60 6.27
CA LEU A 197 23.77 14.41 4.86
C LEU A 197 25.06 14.35 4.04
N GLY A 198 25.44 13.17 3.57
CA GLY A 198 26.26 13.04 2.36
C GLY A 198 25.34 13.29 1.17
N SER A 199 25.35 14.50 0.64
CA SER A 199 24.87 14.77 -0.72
C SER A 199 26.01 14.43 -1.66
N ASP A 200 25.83 13.42 -2.51
CA ASP A 200 26.37 13.28 -3.87
C ASP A 200 26.20 11.82 -4.30
N ASP A 201 24.97 11.44 -4.70
CA ASP A 201 24.70 10.15 -5.34
C ASP A 201 24.15 10.42 -6.75
N GLU A 202 25.01 10.30 -7.77
CA GLU A 202 24.61 10.34 -9.17
C GLU A 202 23.92 9.03 -9.56
N GLU A 203 22.57 9.01 -9.57
CA GLU A 203 21.84 8.06 -10.42
C GLU A 203 21.92 8.57 -11.87
N GLY A 204 22.69 7.88 -12.71
CA GLY A 204 22.80 8.17 -14.14
C GLY A 204 21.47 7.95 -14.86
N ALA A 205 20.82 9.04 -15.27
CA ALA A 205 19.66 9.04 -16.14
C ALA A 205 20.07 9.42 -17.57
N ASP A 206 19.95 8.48 -18.51
CA ASP A 206 20.11 8.75 -19.93
C ASP A 206 18.93 9.59 -20.45
N ASN A 207 19.28 10.70 -21.11
CA ASN A 207 18.38 11.73 -21.62
C ASN A 207 17.49 11.28 -22.79
N ALA A 208 16.23 11.73 -22.79
CA ALA A 208 15.45 11.94 -24.01
C ALA A 208 14.70 13.29 -23.95
N GLN A 209 15.15 14.24 -24.77
CA GLN A 209 14.56 15.56 -25.02
C GLN A 209 13.11 15.51 -25.54
N GLY A 210 12.32 16.54 -25.21
CA GLY A 210 11.12 16.87 -26.00
C GLY A 210 10.21 18.01 -25.50
N ALA A 211 10.58 19.25 -25.85
CA ALA A 211 9.72 20.42 -26.18
C ALA A 211 8.68 20.99 -25.17
N ALA A 212 8.78 22.32 -24.99
CA ALA A 212 7.91 23.20 -24.21
C ALA A 212 6.62 23.63 -24.96
N ALA A 213 5.53 23.93 -24.23
CA ALA A 213 4.56 24.98 -24.60
C ALA A 213 3.59 25.36 -23.46
N GLN A 214 3.72 26.63 -23.03
CA GLN A 214 2.69 27.64 -22.74
C GLN A 214 1.48 27.39 -21.81
N MET A 215 1.39 28.26 -20.79
CA MET A 215 0.30 28.45 -19.85
C MET A 215 -0.98 29.02 -20.50
N ALA A 216 -2.15 28.58 -20.02
CA ALA A 216 -3.37 29.36 -20.08
C ALA A 216 -4.27 29.06 -18.87
N SER A 217 -4.76 30.14 -18.26
CA SER A 217 -5.77 30.21 -17.20
C SER A 217 -7.15 29.79 -17.67
N SER A 218 -7.94 29.13 -16.83
CA SER A 218 -9.37 29.45 -16.66
C SER A 218 -10.02 28.61 -15.55
N ASP A 219 -10.83 29.30 -14.75
CA ASP A 219 -11.84 28.83 -13.80
C ASP A 219 -12.42 27.44 -14.08
N ALA A 220 -12.42 26.59 -13.04
CA ALA A 220 -13.42 25.56 -12.86
C ALA A 220 -13.62 25.27 -11.37
N SER A 221 -14.82 25.59 -10.87
CA SER A 221 -15.28 25.25 -9.53
C SER A 221 -15.49 23.73 -9.40
N PRO A 222 -15.13 23.10 -8.26
CA PRO A 222 -15.29 21.66 -8.08
C PRO A 222 -16.77 21.26 -7.86
N ASP A 223 -17.18 20.18 -8.53
CA ASP A 223 -18.41 19.43 -8.22
C ASP A 223 -18.21 18.66 -6.90
N VAL A 224 -19.01 19.00 -5.89
CA VAL A 224 -19.06 18.29 -4.60
C VAL A 224 -20.39 17.53 -4.54
N GLU A 225 -20.33 16.20 -4.51
CA GLU A 225 -21.48 15.38 -4.10
C GLU A 225 -21.76 15.62 -2.61
N PRO A 226 -23.01 15.83 -2.18
CA PRO A 226 -23.32 16.12 -0.79
C PRO A 226 -23.03 14.91 0.12
N GLU A 227 -22.43 15.20 1.28
CA GLU A 227 -22.09 14.22 2.31
C GLU A 227 -23.32 13.41 2.79
N ALA A 228 -23.08 12.15 3.17
CA ALA A 228 -24.09 11.27 3.74
C ALA A 228 -24.52 11.77 5.13
N ASP A 229 -25.80 11.64 5.46
CA ASP A 229 -26.29 11.99 6.79
C ASP A 229 -25.77 11.04 7.88
N SER A 230 -25.95 11.41 9.14
CA SER A 230 -25.45 10.68 10.31
C SER A 230 -26.06 9.28 10.52
N GLN A 231 -26.87 8.79 9.58
CA GLN A 231 -27.35 7.42 9.52
C GLN A 231 -26.93 6.67 8.24
N GLY A 232 -25.98 7.22 7.48
CA GLY A 232 -25.33 6.54 6.35
C GLY A 232 -26.18 6.42 5.09
N SER A 233 -27.17 7.29 4.90
CA SER A 233 -28.04 7.27 3.72
C SER A 233 -27.76 8.45 2.78
N VAL A 234 -27.56 8.19 1.49
CA VAL A 234 -27.42 9.23 0.46
C VAL A 234 -28.72 9.34 -0.33
N ARG A 235 -29.39 10.51 -0.28
CA ARG A 235 -30.57 10.78 -1.12
C ARG A 235 -30.16 10.91 -2.59
N ARG A 236 -30.26 9.83 -3.37
CA ARG A 236 -30.12 9.90 -4.84
C ARG A 236 -31.28 10.70 -5.43
N ARG A 237 -30.98 11.80 -6.13
CA ARG A 237 -31.97 12.54 -6.94
C ARG A 237 -32.17 11.81 -8.28
N GLY A 238 -33.42 11.69 -8.72
CA GLY A 238 -33.85 10.86 -9.85
C GLY A 238 -33.20 11.23 -11.19
N SER A 239 -32.85 10.22 -11.97
CA SER A 239 -32.26 10.32 -13.31
C SER A 239 -33.24 10.91 -14.33
N ALA A 240 -32.85 12.00 -15.01
CA ALA A 240 -33.47 12.41 -16.26
C ALA A 240 -32.94 11.53 -17.43
N PRO A 241 -33.74 11.24 -18.47
CA PRO A 241 -33.43 10.19 -19.43
C PRO A 241 -32.42 10.66 -20.48
N VAL A 242 -31.37 9.87 -20.70
CA VAL A 242 -30.41 10.09 -21.79
C VAL A 242 -30.89 9.35 -23.04
N VAL A 243 -31.15 10.11 -24.10
CA VAL A 243 -31.44 9.63 -25.45
C VAL A 243 -30.21 8.88 -25.99
N ARG A 244 -30.37 7.58 -26.30
CA ARG A 244 -29.34 6.76 -26.95
C ARG A 244 -29.42 6.91 -28.46
N THR A 245 -28.38 7.45 -29.07
CA THR A 245 -28.09 7.27 -30.50
C THR A 245 -27.47 5.88 -30.71
N THR A 246 -28.04 5.11 -31.63
CA THR A 246 -27.59 3.77 -32.00
C THR A 246 -26.37 3.86 -32.93
N SER A 247 -25.28 3.18 -32.58
CA SER A 247 -24.24 2.79 -33.55
C SER A 247 -23.93 1.31 -33.37
N ALA A 248 -23.77 0.61 -34.50
CA ALA A 248 -23.76 -0.84 -34.62
C ALA A 248 -22.50 -1.49 -34.01
N ALA A 249 -22.68 -2.64 -33.36
CA ALA A 249 -21.61 -3.39 -32.70
C ALA A 249 -20.71 -4.16 -33.69
N PRO A 250 -19.39 -4.25 -33.47
CA PRO A 250 -18.54 -5.26 -34.08
C PRO A 250 -18.73 -6.62 -33.39
N GLN A 251 -18.83 -7.70 -34.16
CA GLN A 251 -18.99 -9.06 -33.66
C GLN A 251 -17.66 -9.60 -33.09
N ALA A 252 -17.72 -10.21 -31.90
CA ALA A 252 -16.58 -10.87 -31.25
C ALA A 252 -16.27 -12.25 -31.88
N PRO A 253 -15.00 -12.72 -31.86
CA PRO A 253 -14.65 -14.04 -32.38
C PRO A 253 -15.14 -15.16 -31.46
N ARG A 254 -15.56 -16.28 -32.06
CA ARG A 254 -16.11 -17.47 -31.37
C ARG A 254 -15.04 -18.26 -30.62
N ASN A 255 -15.36 -18.69 -29.40
CA ASN A 255 -14.50 -19.53 -28.57
C ASN A 255 -14.52 -21.02 -28.99
N PHE A 256 -13.37 -21.68 -28.83
CA PHE A 256 -13.04 -23.05 -29.25
C PHE A 256 -14.03 -24.14 -28.79
N PHE A 257 -14.70 -23.96 -27.64
CA PHE A 257 -15.63 -24.96 -27.08
C PHE A 257 -17.04 -24.97 -27.74
N GLU A 258 -17.47 -23.90 -28.40
CA GLU A 258 -18.77 -23.85 -29.10
C GLU A 258 -18.76 -24.56 -30.46
N ARG A 259 -17.57 -24.88 -30.99
CA ARG A 259 -17.40 -25.60 -32.27
C ARG A 259 -17.54 -27.12 -32.15
N LEU A 260 -17.42 -27.71 -30.96
CA LEU A 260 -17.33 -29.16 -30.81
C LEU A 260 -18.60 -29.84 -30.25
N PHE A 261 -19.46 -29.11 -29.52
CA PHE A 261 -20.67 -29.67 -28.92
C PHE A 261 -21.88 -28.78 -29.18
N GLY A 262 -22.53 -28.97 -30.33
CA GLY A 262 -23.64 -28.15 -30.81
C GLY A 262 -24.95 -28.34 -30.02
N VAL A 263 -25.08 -27.68 -28.86
CA VAL A 263 -26.31 -27.69 -28.05
C VAL A 263 -26.77 -26.25 -27.77
N ARG A 264 -27.90 -25.83 -28.35
CA ARG A 264 -28.61 -24.59 -27.98
C ARG A 264 -29.43 -24.84 -26.72
N ARG A 265 -29.21 -24.08 -25.63
CA ARG A 265 -30.11 -24.06 -24.48
C ARG A 265 -31.25 -23.06 -24.70
N GLN A 266 -32.48 -23.51 -24.53
CA GLN A 266 -33.71 -22.71 -24.54
C GLN A 266 -33.89 -22.03 -23.15
N PRO A 267 -34.37 -20.77 -23.04
CA PRO A 267 -34.62 -20.15 -21.73
C PRO A 267 -35.91 -20.69 -21.08
N ALA A 268 -35.91 -20.85 -19.76
CA ALA A 268 -37.04 -21.32 -18.96
C ALA A 268 -38.14 -20.24 -18.76
N PRO A 269 -39.43 -20.61 -18.56
CA PRO A 269 -40.52 -19.66 -18.34
C PRO A 269 -40.55 -19.08 -16.90
N ALA A 270 -41.07 -17.86 -16.77
CA ALA A 270 -41.10 -17.07 -15.53
C ALA A 270 -42.12 -17.57 -14.48
N PRO A 271 -41.86 -17.37 -13.17
CA PRO A 271 -42.75 -17.83 -12.09
C PRO A 271 -43.98 -16.90 -11.87
N PRO A 272 -45.11 -17.45 -11.37
CA PRO A 272 -46.36 -16.69 -11.15
C PRO A 272 -46.35 -15.82 -9.86
N PRO A 273 -47.18 -14.76 -9.81
CA PRO A 273 -47.23 -13.80 -8.70
C PRO A 273 -47.90 -14.33 -7.42
N PRO A 274 -47.56 -13.78 -6.23
CA PRO A 274 -48.06 -14.24 -4.94
C PRO A 274 -49.53 -13.84 -4.66
N PRO A 275 -50.27 -14.64 -3.86
CA PRO A 275 -51.68 -14.39 -3.56
C PRO A 275 -51.92 -13.25 -2.53
N PRO A 276 -53.09 -12.59 -2.55
CA PRO A 276 -53.39 -11.43 -1.70
C PRO A 276 -53.68 -11.80 -0.23
N ASN A 277 -53.18 -10.96 0.69
CA ASN A 277 -53.34 -11.07 2.13
C ASN A 277 -54.81 -10.98 2.58
N ARG A 278 -55.34 -12.04 3.19
CA ARG A 278 -56.63 -12.02 3.91
C ARG A 278 -56.47 -11.38 5.29
N ARG A 279 -57.12 -10.22 5.48
CA ARG A 279 -57.42 -9.65 6.80
C ARG A 279 -58.28 -10.64 7.59
N ARG A 280 -57.81 -11.11 8.75
CA ARG A 280 -58.68 -11.76 9.74
C ARG A 280 -59.34 -10.69 10.59
N GLY A 281 -60.67 -10.62 10.49
CA GLY A 281 -61.52 -9.82 11.34
C GLY A 281 -61.59 -10.37 12.77
N THR A 282 -61.79 -9.41 13.65
CA THR A 282 -62.22 -9.50 15.05
C THR A 282 -63.63 -10.08 15.21
N ASN A 283 -63.86 -10.89 16.25
CA ASN A 283 -64.98 -10.87 17.22
C ASN A 283 -65.17 -12.27 17.85
N THR A 284 -64.75 -12.47 19.10
CA THR A 284 -65.47 -12.32 20.41
C THR A 284 -66.38 -13.50 20.75
N ARG A 285 -66.08 -14.07 21.93
CA ARG A 285 -66.91 -14.85 22.88
C ARG A 285 -67.77 -15.99 22.34
#